data_AF-A0A7C7RLQ3-F1
#
_entry.id   AF-A0A7C7RLQ3-F1
#
_cell.length_a   1.000
_cell.length_b   1.000
_cell.length_c   1.000
_cell.angle_alpha   90.00
_cell.angle_beta   90.00
_cell.angle_gamma   90.00
#
_symmetry.space_group_name_H-M   'P 1'
#
loop_
_entity.id
_entity.type
_entity.pdbx_description
1 polymer ?
#
loop_
_entity_poly.entity_id
_entity_poly.type
_entity_poly.pdbx_seq_one_letter_code
_entity_poly.pdbx_strand_id
1 'polypeptide(L)'
;MAVPFREVSQSTLANFIVYTVIIWVSQKLILPSEKEKGIFSIITLTIIMSILHLFLGLVFPESEIWQRIAIFVIVGIALIKRWFEVDWTRGIAIGAISAALAQLLAYLPQIIEILGT
;
A
#
# COMPACT_ATOMS: atom_id res chain seq x y z
N MET A 1 -3.51 20.38 -11.97
CA MET A 1 -2.80 19.22 -12.55
C MET A 1 -2.96 18.06 -11.59
N ALA A 2 -3.49 16.91 -12.02
CA ALA A 2 -3.53 15.71 -11.18
C ALA A 2 -2.13 15.07 -11.20
N VAL A 3 -1.54 14.83 -10.04
CA VAL A 3 -0.29 14.07 -9.93
C VAL A 3 -0.64 12.60 -10.22
N PRO A 4 -0.10 11.98 -11.28
CA PRO A 4 -0.45 10.60 -11.61
C PRO A 4 0.06 9.66 -10.53
N PHE A 5 -0.71 8.63 -10.16
CA PHE A 5 -0.17 7.58 -9.30
C PHE A 5 0.92 6.80 -10.06
N ARG A 6 2.07 6.59 -9.42
CA ARG A 6 3.19 5.84 -9.98
C ARG A 6 3.47 4.57 -9.21
N GLU A 7 3.87 3.53 -9.92
CA GLU A 7 4.50 2.37 -9.33
C GLU A 7 5.93 2.69 -8.93
N VAL A 8 6.44 2.01 -7.90
CA VAL A 8 7.80 2.24 -7.40
C VAL A 8 8.85 1.62 -8.33
N SER A 9 8.53 0.50 -8.97
CA SER A 9 9.41 -0.22 -9.89
C SER A 9 8.61 -0.84 -11.03
N GLN A 10 9.28 -1.13 -12.16
CA GLN A 10 8.73 -1.95 -13.25
C GLN A 10 8.74 -3.46 -12.92
N SER A 11 9.44 -3.87 -11.85
CA SER A 11 9.51 -5.26 -11.42
C SER A 11 8.46 -5.58 -10.37
N THR A 12 7.61 -6.57 -10.65
CA THR A 12 6.59 -7.07 -9.71
C THR A 12 7.20 -7.51 -8.38
N LEU A 13 8.36 -8.19 -8.41
CA LEU A 13 9.06 -8.63 -7.21
C LEU A 13 9.59 -7.43 -6.40
N ALA A 14 10.14 -6.43 -7.07
CA ALA A 14 10.62 -5.22 -6.40
C ALA A 14 9.45 -4.46 -5.75
N ASN A 15 8.34 -4.29 -6.46
CA ASN A 15 7.12 -3.69 -5.92
C ASN A 15 6.60 -4.47 -4.71
N PHE A 16 6.56 -5.79 -4.77
CA PHE A 16 6.15 -6.63 -3.65
C PHE A 16 7.02 -6.41 -2.40
N ILE A 17 8.35 -6.39 -2.56
CA ILE A 17 9.29 -6.16 -1.46
C ILE A 17 9.08 -4.77 -0.88
N VAL A 18 9.01 -3.74 -1.74
CA VAL A 18 8.81 -2.35 -1.32
C VAL A 18 7.50 -2.19 -0.56
N TYR A 19 6.38 -2.70 -1.09
CA TYR A 19 5.09 -2.59 -0.42
C TYR A 19 5.07 -3.35 0.92
N THR A 20 5.73 -4.50 1.00
CA THR A 20 5.90 -5.22 2.27
C THR A 20 6.63 -4.35 3.30
N VAL A 21 7.74 -3.73 2.91
CA VAL A 21 8.50 -2.84 3.78
C VAL A 21 7.68 -1.61 4.17
N ILE A 22 6.94 -1.01 3.23
CA ILE A 22 6.08 0.14 3.49
C ILE A 22 5.00 -0.19 4.52
N ILE A 23 4.29 -1.32 4.37
CA ILE A 23 3.28 -1.74 5.35
C ILE A 23 3.95 -2.01 6.69
N TRP A 24 5.12 -2.67 6.68
CA TRP A 24 5.88 -2.98 7.88
C TRP A 24 6.32 -1.71 8.63
N VAL A 25 6.76 -0.67 7.94
CA VAL A 25 7.09 0.63 8.54
C VAL A 25 5.82 1.36 9.00
N SER A 26 4.76 1.35 8.19
CA SER A 26 3.52 2.06 8.50
C SER A 26 2.86 1.54 9.78
N GLN A 27 2.90 0.22 10.04
CA GLN A 27 2.41 -0.31 11.32
C GLN A 27 3.26 0.18 12.50
N LYS A 28 4.59 0.31 12.36
CA LYS A 28 5.48 0.77 13.44
C LYS A 28 5.23 2.24 13.79
N LEU A 29 4.79 3.03 12.81
CA LEU A 29 4.49 4.45 13.00
C LEU A 29 3.13 4.69 13.66
N ILE A 30 2.16 3.79 13.47
CA ILE A 30 0.76 4.02 13.86
C ILE A 30 0.28 3.12 14.99
N LEU A 31 0.78 1.88 15.05
CA LEU A 31 0.31 0.91 16.01
C LEU A 31 1.10 1.00 17.32
N PRO A 32 0.45 0.74 18.46
CA PRO A 32 1.16 0.47 19.68
C PRO A 32 1.85 -0.91 19.59
N SER A 33 2.96 -1.08 20.29
CA SER A 33 3.88 -2.21 20.08
C SER A 33 3.25 -3.59 20.30
N GLU A 34 2.19 -3.69 21.12
CA GLU A 34 1.45 -4.93 21.36
C GLU A 34 0.57 -5.38 20.19
N LYS A 35 0.25 -4.49 19.24
CA LYS A 35 -0.54 -4.80 18.04
C LYS A 35 0.31 -5.00 16.79
N GLU A 36 1.60 -4.68 16.86
CA GLU A 36 2.53 -4.88 15.76
C GLU A 36 2.65 -6.37 15.40
N LYS A 37 2.76 -6.64 14.10
CA LYS A 37 2.96 -7.99 13.57
C LYS A 37 4.39 -8.14 13.05
N GLY A 38 4.95 -9.33 13.22
CA GLY A 38 6.27 -9.68 12.69
C GLY A 38 6.32 -9.66 11.16
N ILE A 39 7.53 -9.59 10.60
CA ILE A 39 7.74 -9.45 9.14
C ILE A 39 7.04 -10.55 8.32
N PHE A 40 7.04 -11.80 8.80
CA PHE A 40 6.35 -12.90 8.11
C PHE A 40 4.84 -12.69 8.00
N SER A 41 4.22 -12.10 9.03
CA SER A 41 2.79 -11.77 8.99
C SER A 41 2.51 -10.63 7.99
N ILE A 42 3.43 -9.67 7.86
CA ILE A 42 3.32 -8.61 6.87
C ILE A 42 3.50 -9.15 5.46
N ILE A 43 4.46 -10.05 5.23
CA ILE A 43 4.64 -10.74 3.95
C ILE A 43 3.33 -11.42 3.55
N THR A 44 2.69 -12.16 4.47
CA THR A 44 1.39 -12.80 4.21
C THR A 44 0.31 -11.78 3.87
N LEU A 45 0.23 -10.67 4.60
CA LEU A 45 -0.72 -9.59 4.30
C LEU A 45 -0.48 -9.00 2.91
N THR A 46 0.78 -8.75 2.53
CA THR A 46 1.12 -8.26 1.19
C THR A 46 0.71 -9.26 0.12
N ILE A 47 0.94 -10.57 0.33
CA ILE A 47 0.50 -11.61 -0.61
C ILE A 47 -1.02 -11.56 -0.81
N ILE A 48 -1.80 -11.47 0.28
CA ILE A 48 -3.25 -11.39 0.20
C ILE A 48 -3.69 -10.13 -0.54
N MET A 49 -3.06 -8.98 -0.26
CA MET A 49 -3.33 -7.73 -0.96
C MET A 49 -2.99 -7.82 -2.45
N SER A 50 -1.88 -8.48 -2.82
CA SER A 50 -1.49 -8.70 -4.22
C SER A 50 -2.48 -9.61 -4.93
N ILE A 51 -2.95 -10.68 -4.29
CA ILE A 51 -3.99 -11.56 -4.84
C ILE A 51 -5.31 -10.79 -5.02
N LEU A 52 -5.70 -9.98 -4.03
CA LEU A 52 -6.87 -9.12 -4.13
C LEU A 52 -6.75 -8.15 -5.31
N HIS A 53 -5.61 -7.48 -5.47
CA HIS A 53 -5.36 -6.55 -6.57
C HIS A 53 -5.44 -7.26 -7.93
N LEU A 54 -4.81 -8.44 -8.05
CA LEU A 54 -4.87 -9.26 -9.26
C LEU A 54 -6.31 -9.66 -9.59
N PHE A 55 -7.06 -10.16 -8.60
CA PHE A 55 -8.44 -10.57 -8.77
C PHE A 55 -9.34 -9.40 -9.21
N LEU A 56 -9.17 -8.22 -8.60
CA LEU A 56 -9.89 -7.02 -9.01
C LEU A 56 -9.53 -6.60 -10.44
N GLY A 57 -8.28 -6.80 -10.88
CA GLY A 57 -7.86 -6.58 -12.26
C GLY A 57 -8.48 -7.55 -13.27
N LEU A 58 -8.85 -8.76 -12.85
CA LEU A 58 -9.51 -9.75 -13.69
C LEU A 58 -11.03 -9.53 -13.78
N VAL A 59 -11.65 -9.04 -12.70
CA VAL A 59 -13.11 -8.85 -12.63
C VAL A 59 -13.53 -7.52 -13.24
N PHE A 60 -12.74 -6.46 -13.07
CA PHE A 60 -13.09 -5.12 -13.52
C PHE A 60 -12.32 -4.72 -14.80
N PRO A 61 -13.01 -4.31 -15.87
CA PRO A 61 -12.37 -3.83 -17.09
C PRO A 61 -11.60 -2.52 -16.84
N GLU A 62 -10.66 -2.19 -17.72
CA GLU A 62 -9.84 -0.98 -17.60
C GLU A 62 -10.66 0.33 -17.59
N SER A 63 -11.82 0.35 -18.26
CA SER A 63 -12.76 1.47 -18.24
C SER A 63 -13.31 1.79 -16.83
N GLU A 64 -13.24 0.83 -15.90
CA GLU A 64 -13.75 0.94 -14.53
C GLU A 64 -12.63 1.09 -13.48
N ILE A 65 -11.46 1.60 -13.90
CA ILE A 65 -10.27 1.74 -13.03
C ILE A 65 -10.56 2.45 -11.71
N TRP A 66 -11.42 3.48 -11.71
CA TRP A 66 -11.79 4.22 -10.51
C TRP A 66 -12.59 3.37 -9.52
N GLN A 67 -13.49 2.51 -10.02
CA GLN A 67 -14.26 1.59 -9.20
C GLN A 67 -13.35 0.51 -8.62
N ARG A 68 -12.43 -0.01 -9.43
CA ARG A 68 -11.39 -0.95 -9.00
C ARG A 68 -10.56 -0.40 -7.85
N ILE A 69 -10.08 0.84 -7.97
CA ILE A 69 -9.31 1.54 -6.93
C ILE A 69 -10.16 1.72 -5.67
N ALA A 70 -11.40 2.20 -5.80
CA ALA A 70 -12.28 2.43 -4.65
C ALA A 70 -12.53 1.14 -3.86
N ILE A 71 -12.83 0.03 -4.55
CA ILE A 71 -13.03 -1.28 -3.92
C ILE A 71 -11.73 -1.75 -3.26
N PHE A 72 -10.59 -1.64 -3.96
CA PHE A 72 -9.30 -2.03 -3.40
C PHE A 72 -8.97 -1.26 -2.12
N VAL A 73 -9.23 0.06 -2.08
CA VAL A 73 -9.02 0.89 -0.89
C VAL A 73 -9.93 0.45 0.26
N ILE A 74 -11.23 0.30 0.01
CA ILE A 74 -12.19 -0.07 1.06
C ILE A 74 -11.88 -1.47 1.62
N VAL A 75 -11.70 -2.47 0.74
CA VAL A 75 -11.39 -3.84 1.13
C VAL A 75 -10.01 -3.92 1.78
N GLY A 76 -9.03 -3.19 1.26
CA GLY A 76 -7.69 -3.12 1.82
C GLY A 76 -7.66 -2.55 3.23
N ILE A 77 -8.37 -1.45 3.48
CA ILE A 77 -8.50 -0.87 4.83
C ILE A 77 -9.23 -1.84 5.76
N ALA A 78 -10.32 -2.47 5.31
CA ALA A 78 -11.03 -3.47 6.09
C ALA A 78 -10.14 -4.68 6.46
N LEU A 79 -9.30 -5.11 5.50
CA LEU A 79 -8.33 -6.18 5.71
C LEU A 79 -7.28 -5.76 6.74
N ILE A 80 -6.65 -4.58 6.59
CA ILE A 80 -5.68 -4.03 7.55
C ILE A 80 -6.29 -3.96 8.95
N LYS A 81 -7.49 -3.37 9.06
CA LYS A 81 -8.22 -3.26 10.33
C LYS A 81 -8.36 -4.62 11.00
N ARG A 82 -8.80 -5.63 10.25
CA ARG A 82 -9.01 -6.99 10.76
C ARG A 82 -7.69 -7.70 11.07
N TRP A 83 -6.66 -7.49 10.25
CA TRP A 83 -5.35 -8.13 10.39
C TRP A 83 -4.60 -7.69 11.65
N PHE A 84 -4.67 -6.39 11.96
CA PHE A 84 -4.04 -5.80 13.14
C PHE A 84 -4.97 -5.70 14.35
N GLU A 85 -6.24 -6.10 14.20
CA GLU A 85 -7.27 -6.00 15.24
C GLU A 85 -7.38 -4.59 15.83
N VAL A 86 -7.54 -3.60 14.95
CA VAL A 86 -7.62 -2.19 15.30
C VAL A 86 -8.96 -1.56 14.93
N ASP A 87 -9.14 -0.30 15.34
CA ASP A 87 -10.25 0.53 14.91
C ASP A 87 -10.09 0.99 13.44
N TRP A 88 -11.16 1.57 12.91
CA TRP A 88 -11.14 2.11 11.55
C TRP A 88 -10.13 3.23 11.38
N THR A 89 -9.98 4.11 12.38
CA THR A 89 -9.08 5.25 12.33
C THR A 89 -7.63 4.81 12.10
N ARG A 90 -7.14 3.83 12.86
CA ARG A 90 -5.79 3.28 12.70
C ARG A 90 -5.64 2.50 11.39
N GLY A 91 -6.66 1.73 10.99
CA GLY A 91 -6.66 1.04 9.70
C GLY A 91 -6.52 2.00 8.52
N ILE A 92 -7.29 3.10 8.54
CA ILE A 92 -7.22 4.18 7.56
C ILE A 92 -5.85 4.85 7.60
N ALA A 93 -5.33 5.15 8.80
CA ALA A 93 -4.03 5.81 8.96
C ALA A 93 -2.87 4.97 8.38
N ILE A 94 -2.84 3.66 8.63
CA ILE A 94 -1.86 2.74 8.02
C ILE A 94 -1.98 2.76 6.50
N GLY A 95 -3.20 2.65 5.96
CA GLY A 95 -3.45 2.69 4.52
C GLY A 95 -2.98 4.01 3.87
N ALA A 96 -3.32 5.14 4.49
CA ALA A 96 -2.96 6.47 4.01
C ALA A 96 -1.43 6.71 4.04
N ILE A 97 -0.77 6.35 5.14
CA ILE A 97 0.70 6.48 5.26
C ILE A 97 1.39 5.54 4.29
N SER A 98 0.90 4.31 4.13
CA SER A 98 1.44 3.37 3.16
C SER A 98 1.37 3.93 1.74
N ALA A 99 0.22 4.50 1.36
CA ALA A 99 0.03 5.13 0.06
C ALA A 99 0.95 6.36 -0.13
N ALA A 100 1.06 7.22 0.90
CA ALA A 100 1.93 8.40 0.86
C ALA A 100 3.40 8.02 0.72
N LEU A 101 3.88 7.04 1.50
CA LEU A 101 5.26 6.53 1.41
C LEU A 101 5.54 5.88 0.05
N ALA A 102 4.59 5.10 -0.48
CA ALA A 102 4.71 4.51 -1.81
C ALA A 102 4.88 5.58 -2.90
N GLN A 103 4.04 6.62 -2.87
CA GLN A 103 4.15 7.71 -3.83
C GLN A 103 5.45 8.50 -3.63
N LEU A 104 5.85 8.79 -2.39
CA LEU A 104 7.12 9.45 -2.12
C LEU A 104 8.30 8.68 -2.72
N LEU A 105 8.36 7.36 -2.52
CA LEU A 105 9.41 6.52 -3.09
C LEU A 105 9.36 6.47 -4.62
N ALA A 106 8.17 6.42 -5.22
CA ALA A 106 8.01 6.44 -6.67
C ALA A 106 8.47 7.76 -7.31
N TYR A 107 8.33 8.88 -6.59
CA TYR A 107 8.75 10.21 -7.04
C TYR A 107 10.18 10.57 -6.61
N LEU A 108 10.80 9.82 -5.71
CA LEU A 108 12.11 10.09 -5.16
C LEU A 108 13.21 10.34 -6.23
N PRO A 109 13.30 9.55 -7.32
CA PRO A 109 14.32 9.80 -8.35
C PRO A 109 14.21 11.20 -8.97
N GLN A 110 12.99 11.68 -9.23
CA GLN A 110 12.74 13.00 -9.79
C GLN A 110 13.02 14.12 -8.80
N ILE A 111 12.68 13.90 -7.52
CA ILE A 111 12.95 14.86 -6.45
C ILE A 111 14.47 15.05 -6.29
N ILE A 112 15.23 13.95 -6.31
CA ILE A 112 16.70 13.99 -6.24
C ILE A 112 17.28 14.73 -7.45
N GLU A 113 16.76 14.51 -8.65
CA GLU A 113 17.19 15.20 -9.86
C GLU A 113 16.98 16.72 -9.76
N ILE A 114 15.82 17.17 -9.25
CA ILE A 114 15.50 18.60 -9.08
C ILE A 114 16.37 19.27 -8.00
N LEU A 115 16.71 18.55 -6.92
CA LEU A 115 17.50 19.09 -5.80
C LEU A 115 19.01 19.03 -6.05
N GLY A 116 19.46 18.16 -6.95
CA GLY A 116 20.86 18.01 -7.35
C GLY A 116 21.31 19.00 -8.43
N THR A 117 20.39 19.76 -9.01
CA THR A 117 20.63 20.92 -9.88
C THR A 117 20.53 22.23 -9.12
#